data_AF-A0A2W6CJ93-F1
#
_entry.id   AF-A0A2W6CJ93-F1
#
_cell.length_a   1.000
_cell.length_b   1.000
_cell.length_c   1.000
_cell.angle_alpha   90.00
_cell.angle_beta   90.00
_cell.angle_gamma   90.00
#
_symmetry.space_group_name_H-M   'P 1'
#
loop_
_entity.id
_entity.type
_entity.pdbx_description
1 polymer ?
#
loop_
_entity_poly.entity_id
_entity_poly.type
_entity_poly.pdbx_seq_one_letter_code
_entity_poly.pdbx_strand_id
1 'polypeptide(L)'
;MHDHTVQDHTVQVLIDADNLDVPRLRLLIATLEAVPSRDVVIAGVPAALEALDWPPQAQVLPASGWQGADLLLARAYRTDDQPLLLATGDGDFAQLARRHPGTVLVVGGTSSRSRTLTGPRITTTDPAADGGAQLRSWLDRQAML
;
A
#
# COMPACT_ATOMS: atom_id res chain seq x y z
N MET A 1 -5.12 -36.07 12.18
CA MET A 1 -4.33 -35.46 11.10
C MET A 1 -4.87 -34.05 10.94
N HIS A 2 -4.43 -33.14 11.80
CA HIS A 2 -4.90 -31.75 11.78
C HIS A 2 -4.01 -31.00 10.80
N ASP A 3 -4.53 -30.80 9.60
CA ASP A 3 -3.93 -29.93 8.60
C ASP A 3 -4.08 -28.50 9.11
N HIS A 4 -3.09 -28.01 9.85
CA HIS A 4 -2.96 -26.59 10.14
C HIS A 4 -2.57 -25.94 8.82
N THR A 5 -3.58 -25.50 8.07
CA THR A 5 -3.38 -24.45 7.08
C THR A 5 -2.87 -23.25 7.86
N VAL A 6 -1.55 -23.03 7.82
CA VAL A 6 -0.98 -21.73 8.12
C VAL A 6 -1.73 -20.78 7.18
N GLN A 7 -2.61 -19.94 7.72
CA GLN A 7 -3.15 -18.85 6.94
C GLN A 7 -1.95 -17.96 6.63
N ASP A 8 -1.44 -18.02 5.41
CA ASP A 8 -0.43 -17.07 4.94
C ASP A 8 -1.08 -15.69 5.01
N HIS A 9 -0.80 -14.95 6.08
CA HIS A 9 -1.26 -13.59 6.32
C HIS A 9 -0.69 -12.66 5.24
N THR A 10 -1.39 -12.59 4.13
CA THR A 10 -0.94 -11.87 2.95
C THR A 10 -1.39 -10.43 3.07
N VAL A 11 -0.44 -9.50 3.20
CA VAL A 11 -0.74 -8.07 3.19
C VAL A 11 -1.20 -7.67 1.79
N GLN A 12 -2.37 -7.06 1.69
CA GLN A 12 -2.85 -6.44 0.47
C GLN A 12 -2.21 -5.06 0.33
N VAL A 13 -1.57 -4.78 -0.80
CA VAL A 13 -0.82 -3.54 -1.04
C VAL A 13 -1.34 -2.88 -2.31
N LEU A 14 -1.89 -1.68 -2.18
CA LEU A 14 -2.38 -0.87 -3.30
C LEU A 14 -1.54 0.41 -3.38
N ILE A 15 -0.91 0.64 -4.53
CA ILE A 15 0.00 1.77 -4.76
C ILE A 15 -0.50 2.61 -5.93
N ASP A 16 -0.82 3.87 -5.65
CA ASP A 16 -0.97 4.89 -6.69
C ASP A 16 0.41 5.52 -6.93
N ALA A 17 1.01 5.19 -8.08
CA ALA A 17 2.34 5.63 -8.44
C ALA A 17 2.38 7.10 -8.89
N ASP A 18 1.25 7.69 -9.27
CA ASP A 18 1.16 9.10 -9.71
C ASP A 18 1.14 10.06 -8.52
N ASN A 19 0.79 9.52 -7.36
CA ASN A 19 0.48 10.26 -6.15
C ASN A 19 1.69 10.48 -5.21
N LEU A 20 2.78 9.76 -5.44
CA LEU A 20 3.97 9.78 -4.57
C LEU A 20 5.23 10.08 -5.39
N ASP A 21 6.15 10.84 -4.80
CA ASP A 21 7.45 11.05 -5.44
C ASP A 21 8.31 9.77 -5.49
N VAL A 22 9.20 9.73 -6.49
CA VAL A 22 10.11 8.60 -6.74
C VAL A 22 10.94 8.22 -5.49
N PRO A 23 11.54 9.17 -4.73
CA PRO A 23 12.29 8.81 -3.52
C PRO A 23 11.46 8.05 -2.48
N ARG A 24 10.21 8.45 -2.24
CA ARG A 24 9.33 7.76 -1.29
C ARG A 24 8.89 6.40 -1.80
N LEU A 25 8.58 6.28 -3.08
CA LEU A 25 8.26 4.99 -3.69
C LEU A 25 9.45 4.02 -3.58
N ARG A 26 10.69 4.47 -3.75
CA ARG A 26 11.90 3.63 -3.54
C ARG A 26 11.99 3.08 -2.12
N LEU A 27 11.74 3.93 -1.11
CA LEU A 27 11.77 3.50 0.30
C LEU A 27 10.64 2.50 0.60
N LEU A 28 9.46 2.71 0.03
CA LEU A 28 8.35 1.78 0.13
C LEU A 28 8.72 0.42 -0.49
N ILE A 29 9.16 0.41 -1.76
CA ILE A 29 9.55 -0.81 -2.49
C ILE A 29 10.63 -1.59 -1.73
N ALA A 30 11.72 -0.95 -1.34
CA ALA A 30 12.81 -1.60 -0.60
C ALA A 30 12.32 -2.26 0.70
N THR A 31 11.30 -1.67 1.34
CA THR A 31 10.69 -2.25 2.53
C THR A 31 9.73 -3.40 2.21
N LEU A 32 9.04 -3.33 1.07
CA LEU A 32 8.16 -4.39 0.55
C LEU A 32 8.92 -5.58 -0.03
N GLU A 33 10.20 -5.46 -0.34
CA GLU A 33 11.03 -6.60 -0.71
C GLU A 33 11.52 -7.37 0.53
N ALA A 34 11.64 -6.69 1.66
CA ALA A 34 12.21 -7.23 2.88
C ALA A 34 11.26 -8.12 3.71
N VAL A 35 10.01 -8.34 3.28
CA VAL A 35 9.09 -9.23 4.03
C VAL A 35 8.33 -10.21 3.12
N PRO A 36 8.08 -11.43 3.58
CA PRO A 36 7.38 -12.44 2.79
C PRO A 36 5.87 -12.14 2.69
N SER A 37 5.23 -12.70 1.65
CA SER A 37 3.76 -12.78 1.44
C SER A 37 3.01 -11.44 1.33
N ARG A 38 2.93 -10.92 0.11
CA ARG A 38 2.20 -9.70 -0.22
C ARG A 38 1.52 -9.83 -1.58
N ASP A 39 0.32 -9.27 -1.67
CA ASP A 39 -0.35 -9.07 -2.95
C ASP A 39 -0.26 -7.59 -3.31
N VAL A 40 0.64 -7.27 -4.24
CA VAL A 40 1.00 -5.90 -4.59
C VAL A 40 0.40 -5.53 -5.92
N VAL A 41 -0.49 -4.54 -5.92
CA VAL A 41 -1.04 -3.92 -7.12
C VAL A 41 -0.61 -2.46 -7.18
N ILE A 42 -0.01 -2.08 -8.30
CA ILE A 42 0.44 -0.72 -8.56
C ILE A 42 -0.31 -0.21 -9.78
N ALA A 43 -0.84 1.00 -9.70
CA ALA A 43 -1.42 1.69 -10.85
C ALA A 43 -0.85 3.09 -10.99
N GLY A 44 -0.71 3.56 -12.22
CA GLY A 44 -0.24 4.91 -12.53
C GLY A 44 0.00 5.11 -14.02
N VAL A 45 0.35 6.32 -14.43
CA VAL A 45 0.70 6.62 -15.82
C VAL A 45 2.01 5.91 -16.21
N PRO A 46 2.20 5.54 -17.49
CA PRO A 46 3.38 4.78 -17.92
C PRO A 46 4.72 5.38 -17.46
N ALA A 47 4.88 6.70 -17.55
CA ALA A 47 6.11 7.37 -17.12
C ALA A 47 6.40 7.23 -15.61
N ALA A 48 5.37 7.18 -14.76
CA ALA A 48 5.55 6.97 -13.31
C ALA A 48 5.93 5.51 -13.02
N LEU A 49 5.31 4.57 -13.74
CA LEU A 49 5.60 3.14 -13.62
C LEU A 49 7.00 2.79 -14.13
N GLU A 50 7.48 3.42 -15.21
CA GLU A 50 8.82 3.19 -15.76
C GLU A 50 9.95 3.82 -14.93
N ALA A 51 9.63 4.72 -14.00
CA ALA A 51 10.64 5.42 -13.19
C ALA A 51 11.30 4.53 -12.12
N LEU A 52 10.78 3.32 -11.90
CA LEU A 52 11.16 2.41 -10.83
C LEU A 52 11.16 0.96 -11.28
N ASP A 53 12.07 0.18 -10.72
CA ASP A 53 12.01 -1.28 -10.77
C ASP A 53 11.03 -1.75 -9.68
N TRP A 54 9.88 -2.26 -10.09
CA TRP A 54 8.88 -2.80 -9.17
C TRP A 54 9.22 -4.25 -8.80
N PRO A 55 8.81 -4.73 -7.61
CA PRO A 55 9.00 -6.13 -7.23
C PRO A 55 8.41 -7.06 -8.29
N PRO A 56 9.09 -8.16 -8.66
CA PRO A 56 8.68 -9.03 -9.77
C PRO A 56 7.32 -9.69 -9.57
N GLN A 57 6.88 -9.83 -8.33
CA GLN A 57 5.55 -10.36 -7.97
C GLN A 57 4.43 -9.31 -8.06
N ALA A 58 4.74 -8.04 -8.31
CA ALA A 58 3.74 -6.99 -8.31
C ALA A 58 2.95 -6.96 -9.62
N GLN A 59 1.64 -6.78 -9.50
CA GLN A 59 0.77 -6.51 -10.64
C GLN A 59 0.85 -5.01 -10.98
N VAL A 60 1.58 -4.70 -12.04
CA VAL A 60 1.75 -3.32 -12.54
C VAL A 60 0.68 -3.02 -13.60
N LEU A 61 -0.17 -2.04 -13.34
CA LEU A 61 -1.34 -1.70 -14.15
C LEU A 61 -1.20 -0.29 -14.74
N PRO A 62 -0.94 -0.13 -16.05
CA PRO A 62 -0.90 1.18 -16.66
C PRO A 62 -2.29 1.82 -16.65
N ALA A 63 -2.36 3.03 -16.12
CA ALA A 63 -3.56 3.84 -16.06
C ALA A 63 -3.57 4.90 -17.17
N SER A 64 -4.76 5.32 -17.58
CA SER A 64 -4.95 6.46 -18.47
C SER A 64 -6.09 7.35 -17.96
N GLY A 65 -5.96 8.65 -18.21
CA GLY A 65 -6.90 9.65 -17.70
C GLY A 65 -6.73 9.95 -16.21
N TRP A 66 -7.37 11.03 -15.77
CA TRP A 66 -7.17 11.62 -14.45
C TRP A 66 -7.56 10.75 -13.24
N GLN A 67 -8.43 9.74 -13.44
CA GLN A 67 -8.90 8.80 -12.39
C GLN A 67 -8.58 7.34 -12.72
N GLY A 68 -7.70 7.12 -13.71
CA GLY A 68 -7.41 5.78 -14.20
C GLY A 68 -6.85 4.88 -13.09
N ALA A 69 -5.88 5.40 -12.32
CA ALA A 69 -5.24 4.67 -11.24
C ALA A 69 -6.25 4.34 -10.13
N ASP A 70 -7.04 5.33 -9.69
CA ASP A 70 -8.08 5.15 -8.68
C ASP A 70 -9.05 4.01 -9.01
N LEU A 71 -9.55 3.99 -10.25
CA LEU A 71 -10.49 2.98 -10.70
C LEU A 71 -9.86 1.58 -10.75
N LEU A 72 -8.59 1.48 -11.14
CA LEU A 72 -7.86 0.22 -11.18
C LEU A 72 -7.62 -0.32 -9.77
N LEU A 73 -7.14 0.54 -8.85
CA LEU A 73 -6.87 0.15 -7.46
C LEU A 73 -8.16 -0.17 -6.70
N ALA A 74 -9.24 0.59 -6.91
CA ALA A 74 -10.54 0.29 -6.32
C ALA A 74 -11.11 -1.06 -6.80
N ARG A 75 -10.81 -1.49 -8.04
CA ARG A 75 -11.18 -2.81 -8.56
C ARG A 75 -10.30 -3.94 -8.02
N ALA A 76 -9.02 -3.65 -7.80
CA ALA A 76 -8.08 -4.60 -7.21
C ALA A 76 -8.34 -4.82 -5.71
N TYR A 77 -8.96 -3.83 -5.06
CA TYR A 77 -9.28 -3.90 -3.64
C TYR A 77 -10.18 -5.08 -3.29
N ARG A 78 -9.76 -5.87 -2.30
CA ARG A 78 -10.58 -6.91 -1.68
C ARG A 78 -11.02 -6.50 -0.29
N THR A 79 -12.32 -6.69 -0.03
CA THR A 79 -12.88 -6.53 1.31
C THR A 79 -12.75 -7.85 2.07
N ASP A 80 -11.59 -8.03 2.70
CA ASP A 80 -11.28 -9.11 3.63
C ASP A 80 -10.67 -8.52 4.91
N ASP A 81 -10.45 -9.36 5.92
CA ASP A 81 -9.88 -8.98 7.21
C ASP A 81 -8.35 -8.90 7.22
N GLN A 82 -7.71 -9.14 6.08
CA GLN A 82 -6.25 -9.10 5.95
C GLN A 82 -5.74 -7.67 6.03
N PRO A 83 -4.50 -7.43 6.51
CA PRO A 83 -3.96 -6.08 6.58
C PRO A 83 -3.87 -5.42 5.20
N LEU A 84 -4.18 -4.13 5.16
CA LEU A 84 -4.16 -3.31 3.96
C LEU A 84 -3.11 -2.20 4.05
N LEU A 85 -2.27 -2.09 3.03
CA LEU A 85 -1.39 -0.94 2.81
C LEU A 85 -1.90 -0.13 1.61
N LEU A 86 -2.19 1.14 1.82
CA LEU A 86 -2.55 2.11 0.80
C LEU A 86 -1.43 3.13 0.65
N ALA A 87 -0.78 3.18 -0.51
CA ALA A 87 0.21 4.20 -0.82
C ALA A 87 -0.41 5.23 -1.78
N THR A 88 -0.74 6.41 -1.24
CA THR A 88 -1.42 7.49 -1.95
C THR A 88 -1.14 8.86 -1.29
N GLY A 89 -1.11 9.92 -2.10
CA GLY A 89 -0.92 11.30 -1.69
C GLY A 89 -2.24 12.07 -1.51
N ASP A 90 -3.34 11.56 -2.05
CA ASP A 90 -4.64 12.19 -1.97
C ASP A 90 -5.56 11.55 -0.90
N GLY A 91 -6.82 11.95 -0.88
CA GLY A 91 -7.80 11.47 0.10
C GLY A 91 -8.81 10.50 -0.49
N ASP A 92 -8.63 10.05 -1.73
CA ASP A 92 -9.74 9.49 -2.50
C ASP A 92 -10.09 8.07 -2.04
N PHE A 93 -9.10 7.37 -1.46
CA PHE A 93 -9.30 6.08 -0.77
C PHE A 93 -9.77 6.19 0.68
N ALA A 94 -10.14 7.37 1.18
CA ALA A 94 -10.56 7.55 2.58
C ALA A 94 -11.71 6.62 3.00
N GLN A 95 -12.69 6.40 2.12
CA GLN A 95 -13.83 5.53 2.42
C GLN A 95 -13.43 4.06 2.46
N LEU A 96 -12.51 3.65 1.57
CA LEU A 96 -11.95 2.30 1.56
C LEU A 96 -11.19 2.05 2.87
N ALA A 97 -10.26 2.94 3.22
CA ALA A 97 -9.47 2.86 4.46
C ALA A 97 -10.34 2.79 5.73
N ARG A 98 -11.46 3.54 5.78
CA ARG A 98 -12.35 3.55 6.96
C ARG A 98 -13.22 2.31 7.09
N ARG A 99 -13.57 1.66 5.97
CA ARG A 99 -14.49 0.51 5.95
C ARG A 99 -13.77 -0.83 5.92
N HIS A 100 -12.49 -0.84 5.59
CA HIS A 100 -11.69 -2.05 5.57
C HIS A 100 -11.67 -2.70 6.98
N PRO A 101 -12.00 -4.00 7.10
CA PRO A 101 -12.11 -4.64 8.40
C PRO A 101 -10.75 -5.03 9.00
N GLY A 102 -9.68 -5.16 8.21
CA GLY A 102 -8.31 -5.34 8.72
C GLY A 102 -7.69 -4.06 9.28
N THR A 103 -6.41 -4.16 9.66
CA THR A 103 -5.62 -2.96 9.98
C THR A 103 -5.19 -2.27 8.68
N VAL A 104 -5.11 -0.94 8.69
CA VAL A 104 -4.77 -0.15 7.51
C VAL A 104 -3.52 0.69 7.78
N LEU A 105 -2.52 0.58 6.91
CA LEU A 105 -1.42 1.52 6.81
C LEU A 105 -1.64 2.44 5.61
N VAL A 106 -1.58 3.74 5.83
CA VAL A 106 -1.61 4.75 4.77
C VAL A 106 -0.24 5.38 4.65
N VAL A 107 0.38 5.21 3.49
CA VAL A 107 1.69 5.75 3.13
C VAL A 107 1.48 6.99 2.26
N GLY A 108 1.93 8.15 2.74
CA GLY A 108 1.81 9.41 2.02
C GLY A 108 2.81 10.44 2.54
N GLY A 109 3.11 11.47 1.74
CA GLY A 109 3.97 12.57 2.19
C GLY A 109 3.34 13.34 3.35
N THR A 110 4.15 13.98 4.19
CA THR A 110 3.72 14.72 5.39
C THR A 110 2.64 15.78 5.15
N SER A 111 2.62 16.40 3.96
CA SER A 111 1.59 17.37 3.53
C SER A 111 0.42 16.75 2.75
N SER A 112 0.41 15.43 2.55
CA SER A 112 -0.61 14.71 1.77
C SER A 112 -1.95 14.70 2.49
N ARG A 113 -3.05 14.76 1.74
CA ARG A 113 -4.40 14.70 2.33
C ARG A 113 -4.65 13.35 3.02
N SER A 114 -4.04 12.28 2.49
CA SER A 114 -4.04 10.93 3.09
C SER A 114 -3.56 10.90 4.55
N ARG A 115 -2.69 11.84 4.97
CA ARG A 115 -2.20 11.94 6.35
C ARG A 115 -3.26 12.38 7.35
N THR A 116 -4.34 12.98 6.89
CA THR A 116 -5.47 13.38 7.75
C THR A 116 -6.42 12.22 8.04
N LEU A 117 -6.20 11.04 7.43
CA LEU A 117 -6.99 9.85 7.68
C LEU A 117 -6.70 9.29 9.06
N THR A 118 -7.68 9.41 9.95
CA THR A 118 -7.61 8.88 11.31
C THR A 118 -8.72 7.85 11.54
N GLY A 119 -8.43 6.83 12.34
CA GLY A 119 -9.40 5.83 12.75
C GLY A 119 -8.75 4.80 13.67
N PRO A 120 -9.55 3.99 14.39
CA PRO A 120 -9.02 3.03 15.37
C PRO A 120 -8.11 1.95 14.77
N ARG A 121 -8.19 1.73 13.45
CA ARG A 121 -7.42 0.73 12.70
C ARG A 121 -6.46 1.35 11.68
N ILE A 122 -6.44 2.68 11.57
CA ILE A 122 -5.68 3.40 10.55
C ILE A 122 -4.41 3.96 11.17
N THR A 123 -3.28 3.58 10.61
CA THR A 123 -1.96 4.16 10.89
C THR A 123 -1.48 4.92 9.65
N THR A 124 -0.94 6.13 9.82
CA THR A 124 -0.36 6.91 8.71
C THR A 124 1.16 7.02 8.87
N THR A 125 1.94 6.85 7.80
CA THR A 125 3.41 6.98 7.78
C THR A 125 3.87 7.83 6.59
N ASP A 126 5.02 8.49 6.72
CA ASP A 126 5.74 9.11 5.62
C ASP A 126 7.17 8.53 5.61
N PRO A 127 7.44 7.52 4.77
CA PRO A 127 8.74 6.84 4.76
C PRO A 127 9.92 7.77 4.53
N ALA A 128 9.73 8.87 3.79
CA ALA A 128 10.79 9.84 3.55
C ALA A 128 11.09 10.69 4.79
N ALA A 129 10.10 10.93 5.65
CA ALA A 129 10.27 11.69 6.89
C ALA A 129 10.73 10.81 8.06
N ASP A 130 10.26 9.56 8.15
CA ASP A 130 10.55 8.65 9.26
C ASP A 130 11.65 7.61 8.95
N GLY A 131 12.27 7.68 7.77
CA GLY A 131 13.31 6.73 7.33
C GLY A 131 12.79 5.30 7.16
N GLY A 132 11.49 5.14 6.90
CA GLY A 132 10.81 3.86 6.76
C GLY A 132 10.70 3.06 8.05
N ALA A 133 11.04 3.62 9.21
CA ALA A 133 11.04 2.89 10.48
C ALA A 133 9.62 2.45 10.89
N GLN A 134 8.65 3.35 10.73
CA GLN A 134 7.25 3.06 11.05
C GLN A 134 6.65 2.05 10.06
N LEU A 135 6.97 2.19 8.77
CA LEU A 135 6.58 1.25 7.73
C LEU A 135 7.09 -0.17 8.04
N ARG A 136 8.39 -0.32 8.34
CA ARG A 136 9.00 -1.59 8.74
C ARG A 136 8.31 -2.18 9.98
N SER A 137 8.20 -1.40 11.05
CA SER A 137 7.55 -1.86 12.28
C SER A 137 6.10 -2.30 12.08
N TRP A 138 5.36 -1.63 11.20
CA TRP A 138 3.99 -2.03 10.90
C TRP A 138 3.93 -3.36 10.15
N LEU A 139 4.81 -3.56 9.16
CA LEU A 139 4.91 -4.79 8.38
C LEU A 139 5.39 -5.97 9.23
N ASP A 140 6.39 -5.78 10.09
CA ASP A 140 6.89 -6.82 10.99
C ASP A 140 5.79 -7.35 11.91
N ARG A 141 4.89 -6.48 12.37
CA ARG A 141 3.72 -6.90 13.17
C ARG A 141 2.74 -7.77 12.39
N GLN A 142 2.63 -7.60 11.07
CA GLN A 142 1.73 -8.42 10.26
C GLN A 142 2.32 -9.80 9.98
N ALA A 143 3.65 -9.89 9.83
CA ALA A 143 4.34 -11.16 9.64
C ALA A 143 4.41 -12.03 10.90
N MET A 144 4.05 -11.49 12.06
CA MET A 144 4.02 -12.19 13.35
C MET A 144 2.63 -12.71 13.75
N LEU A 145 1.59 -12.33 13.02
CA LEU A 145 0.22 -12.82 13.21
C LEU A 145 0.04 -14.09 12.38
#